data_AF-A0A517P4I4-F1
#
_entry.id   AF-A0A517P4I4-F1
#
_cell.length_a   1.000
_cell.length_b   1.000
_cell.length_c   1.000
_cell.angle_alpha   90.00
_cell.angle_beta   90.00
_cell.angle_gamma   90.00
#
_symmetry.space_group_name_H-M   'P 1'
#
loop_
_entity.id
_entity.type
_entity.pdbx_description
1 polymer ?
#
loop_
_entity_poly.entity_id
_entity_poly.type
_entity_poly.pdbx_seq_one_letter_code
_entity_poly.pdbx_strand_id
1 'polypeptide(L)'
;MLRRRLHRGGLALALAAAPLLGTGCISLGEWDFSRRPAPTIGQQLLDLKAARDGGAISDEEYETKRFQLLHPDGSGAVRIN
;
A
#
# COMPACT_ATOMS: atom_id res chain seq x y z
N MET A 1 -46.60 8.61 -33.39
CA MET A 1 -47.91 8.10 -32.95
C MET A 1 -47.71 6.84 -32.12
N LEU A 2 -48.57 6.63 -31.12
CA LEU A 2 -48.91 5.37 -30.43
C LEU A 2 -48.47 5.15 -28.96
N ARG A 3 -49.35 5.66 -28.08
CA ARG A 3 -49.98 5.00 -26.92
C ARG A 3 -49.19 4.78 -25.63
N ARG A 4 -49.33 5.81 -24.78
CA ARG A 4 -49.31 5.71 -23.32
C ARG A 4 -50.38 4.71 -22.84
N ARG A 5 -49.98 3.62 -22.18
CA ARG A 5 -50.86 2.87 -21.27
C ARG A 5 -50.43 3.10 -19.84
N LEU A 6 -51.30 3.84 -19.19
CA LEU A 6 -51.29 4.30 -17.82
C LEU A 6 -51.67 3.13 -16.90
N HIS A 7 -50.71 2.51 -16.22
CA HIS A 7 -51.00 1.65 -15.08
C HIS A 7 -50.96 2.49 -13.80
N ARG A 8 -52.16 2.97 -13.44
CA ARG A 8 -52.50 3.54 -12.15
C ARG A 8 -52.72 2.41 -11.14
N GLY A 9 -52.18 2.57 -9.94
CA GLY A 9 -52.79 2.05 -8.72
C GLY A 9 -51.93 1.12 -7.88
N GLY A 10 -51.51 1.62 -6.72
CA GLY A 10 -51.32 0.77 -5.53
C GLY A 10 -49.91 0.69 -4.98
N LEU A 11 -49.44 1.76 -4.34
CA LEU A 11 -48.36 1.73 -3.35
C LEU A 11 -48.83 0.89 -2.14
N ALA A 12 -48.25 -0.30 -1.94
CA ALA A 12 -48.50 -1.12 -0.75
C ALA A 12 -47.17 -1.57 -0.14
N LEU A 13 -46.83 -0.88 0.94
CA LEU A 13 -45.76 -1.15 1.90
C LEU A 13 -46.10 -2.43 2.68
N ALA A 14 -45.29 -3.49 2.59
CA ALA A 14 -45.41 -4.66 3.47
C ALA A 14 -44.03 -5.02 4.05
N LEU A 15 -43.85 -4.59 5.29
CA LEU A 15 -42.74 -4.83 6.19
C LEU A 15 -42.82 -6.30 6.68
N ALA A 16 -41.83 -7.14 6.38
CA ALA A 16 -41.68 -8.44 7.03
C ALA A 16 -40.20 -8.65 7.38
N ALA A 17 -39.93 -8.61 8.69
CA ALA A 17 -38.64 -8.77 9.32
C ALA A 17 -38.17 -10.24 9.28
N ALA A 18 -36.92 -10.47 8.90
CA ALA A 18 -36.21 -11.74 9.11
C ALA A 18 -34.98 -11.46 10.00
N PRO A 19 -34.89 -12.05 11.21
CA PRO A 19 -33.76 -11.81 12.10
C PRO A 19 -32.58 -12.75 11.81
N LEU A 20 -31.38 -12.14 11.82
CA LEU A 20 -30.12 -12.54 12.47
C LEU A 20 -29.67 -14.01 12.39
N LEU A 21 -28.44 -14.22 11.87
CA LEU A 21 -27.30 -14.88 12.56
C LEU A 21 -26.27 -15.32 11.51
N GLY A 22 -25.16 -14.59 11.41
CA GLY A 22 -24.06 -15.01 10.52
C GLY A 22 -22.94 -14.01 10.26
N THR A 23 -22.90 -12.84 10.91
CA THR A 23 -21.71 -11.98 10.87
C THR A 23 -20.75 -12.40 11.96
N GLY A 24 -20.06 -13.51 11.75
CA GLY A 24 -18.78 -13.76 12.40
C GLY A 24 -17.79 -12.72 11.88
N CYS A 25 -17.73 -11.55 12.50
CA CYS A 25 -16.65 -10.61 12.29
C CYS A 25 -15.38 -11.28 12.82
N ILE A 26 -14.61 -11.90 11.94
CA ILE A 26 -13.21 -12.19 12.21
C ILE A 26 -12.55 -10.81 12.21
N SER A 27 -12.42 -10.21 13.39
CA SER A 27 -11.51 -9.09 13.57
C SER A 27 -10.13 -9.65 13.30
N LEU A 28 -9.68 -9.57 12.05
CA LEU A 28 -8.26 -9.53 11.72
C LEU A 28 -7.75 -8.38 12.58
N GLY A 29 -7.14 -8.70 13.72
CA GLY A 29 -6.55 -7.69 14.58
C GLY A 29 -5.68 -6.79 13.73
N GLU A 30 -5.57 -5.51 14.05
CA GLU A 30 -4.64 -4.61 13.37
C GLU A 30 -3.24 -5.25 13.44
N TRP A 31 -2.72 -5.82 12.34
CA TRP A 31 -1.35 -6.33 12.31
C TRP A 31 -0.50 -5.07 12.25
N ASP A 32 -0.05 -4.62 13.42
CA ASP A 32 0.79 -3.46 13.56
C ASP A 32 2.17 -3.77 12.93
N PHE A 33 2.26 -3.62 11.61
CA PHE A 33 3.52 -3.70 10.86
C PHE A 33 4.53 -2.65 11.34
N SER A 34 4.09 -1.65 12.12
CA SER A 34 4.92 -0.61 12.72
C SER A 34 5.78 -1.11 13.89
N ARG A 35 5.58 -2.36 14.37
CA ARG A 35 6.49 -3.01 15.33
C ARG A 35 7.71 -3.65 14.69
N ARG A 36 7.87 -3.59 13.36
CA ARG A 36 9.14 -4.03 12.76
C ARG A 36 10.18 -2.93 12.99
N PRO A 37 11.32 -3.24 13.64
CA PRO A 37 12.39 -2.29 13.77
C PRO A 37 12.78 -1.81 12.37
N ALA A 38 12.97 -0.49 12.22
CA ALA A 38 13.43 0.06 10.96
C ALA A 38 14.73 -0.65 10.52
N PRO A 39 14.87 -0.98 9.23
CA PRO A 39 16.05 -1.69 8.76
C PRO A 39 17.29 -0.86 9.06
N THR A 40 18.32 -1.49 9.61
CA THR A 40 19.60 -0.83 9.84
C THR A 40 20.22 -0.42 8.50
N ILE A 41 21.10 0.60 8.51
CA ILE A 41 21.83 1.01 7.30
C ILE A 41 22.59 -0.18 6.69
N GLY A 42 23.17 -1.04 7.52
CA GLY A 42 23.83 -2.26 7.05
C GLY A 42 22.90 -3.20 6.28
N GLN A 43 21.67 -3.41 6.77
CA GLN A 43 20.68 -4.23 6.07
C GLN A 43 20.29 -3.59 4.74
N GLN A 44 20.05 -2.28 4.72
CA GLN A 44 19.70 -1.56 3.50
C GLN A 44 20.81 -1.63 2.45
N LEU A 45 22.09 -1.60 2.86
CA LEU A 45 23.23 -1.77 1.96
C LEU A 45 23.36 -3.21 1.41
N LEU A 46 23.08 -4.22 2.24
CA LEU A 46 23.05 -5.62 1.79
C LEU A 46 21.94 -5.85 0.76
N ASP A 47 20.75 -5.32 1.03
CA ASP A 47 19.60 -5.42 0.13
C ASP A 47 19.89 -4.68 -1.20
N LEU A 48 20.51 -3.50 -1.13
CA LEU A 48 20.92 -2.74 -2.31
C LEU A 48 21.95 -3.51 -3.15
N LYS A 49 22.93 -4.16 -2.50
CA LYS A 49 23.90 -5.02 -3.19
C LYS A 49 23.23 -6.22 -3.84
N ALA A 50 22.31 -6.87 -3.14
CA ALA A 50 21.55 -8.00 -3.67
C ALA A 50 20.72 -7.60 -4.90
N ALA A 51 20.10 -6.41 -4.88
CA ALA A 51 19.37 -5.88 -6.03
C ALA A 51 20.26 -5.68 -7.25
N ARG A 52 21.46 -5.12 -7.08
CA ARG A 52 22.44 -4.96 -8.16
C ARG A 52 22.92 -6.31 -8.68
N ASP A 53 23.33 -7.19 -7.76
CA ASP A 53 23.87 -8.51 -8.13
C ASP A 53 22.81 -9.39 -8.81
N GLY A 54 21.52 -9.17 -8.51
CA GLY A 54 20.37 -9.78 -9.20
C GLY A 54 19.95 -9.07 -10.49
N GLY A 55 20.63 -8.01 -10.90
CA GLY A 55 20.34 -7.24 -12.11
C GLY A 55 19.05 -6.40 -12.04
N ALA A 56 18.50 -6.20 -10.84
CA ALA A 56 17.31 -5.37 -10.63
C ALA A 56 17.61 -3.86 -10.70
N ILE A 57 18.87 -3.47 -10.46
CA ILE A 57 19.37 -2.10 -10.62
C ILE A 57 20.73 -2.13 -11.34
N SER A 58 21.05 -1.05 -12.05
CA SER A 58 22.36 -0.86 -12.67
C SER A 58 23.45 -0.49 -11.66
N ASP A 59 24.72 -0.59 -12.07
CA ASP A 59 25.87 -0.18 -11.25
C ASP A 59 25.83 1.31 -10.87
N GLU A 60 25.37 2.17 -11.78
CA GLU A 60 25.25 3.61 -11.54
C GLU A 60 24.16 3.93 -10.51
N GLU A 61 23.01 3.27 -10.60
CA GLU A 61 21.95 3.38 -9.60
C GLU A 61 22.38 2.85 -8.24
N TYR A 62 23.17 1.76 -8.22
CA TYR A 62 23.72 1.22 -7.00
C TYR A 62 24.62 2.23 -6.29
N GLU A 63 25.60 2.83 -6.97
CA GLU A 63 26.51 3.79 -6.34
C GLU A 63 25.77 5.04 -5.86
N THR A 64 24.81 5.54 -6.64
CA THR A 64 23.99 6.69 -6.25
C THR A 64 23.21 6.42 -4.96
N LYS A 65 22.51 5.28 -4.89
CA LYS A 65 21.73 4.90 -3.70
C LYS A 65 22.62 4.58 -2.50
N ARG A 66 23.76 3.92 -2.75
CA ARG A 66 24.75 3.61 -1.70
C ARG A 66 25.30 4.88 -1.07
N PHE A 67 25.62 5.87 -1.89
CA PHE A 67 26.07 7.17 -1.41
C PHE A 67 25.01 7.88 -0.57
N GLN A 68 23.74 7.90 -1.02
CA GLN A 68 22.63 8.48 -0.27
C GLN A 68 22.42 7.80 1.10
N LEU A 69 22.55 6.47 1.16
CA LEU A 69 22.41 5.72 2.41
C LEU A 69 23.53 6.01 3.41
N LEU A 70 24.74 6.31 2.92
CA LEU A 70 25.90 6.65 3.76
C LEU A 70 25.96 8.14 4.13
N HIS A 71 25.31 9.00 3.35
CA HIS A 71 25.30 10.45 3.52
C HIS A 71 23.87 11.01 3.46
N PRO A 72 23.00 10.64 4.43
CA PRO A 72 21.58 11.01 4.40
C PRO A 72 21.34 12.53 4.51
N ASP A 73 22.32 13.28 5.00
CA ASP A 73 22.31 14.73 5.18
C ASP A 73 23.01 15.50 4.04
N GLY A 74 23.51 14.79 3.01
CA GLY A 74 24.25 15.40 1.91
C GLY A 74 25.69 15.78 2.24
N SER A 75 26.21 15.40 3.43
CA SER A 75 27.58 15.74 3.86
C SER A 75 28.69 15.13 3.00
N GLY A 76 28.37 14.15 2.14
CA GLY A 76 29.31 13.58 1.18
C GLY A 76 29.46 14.39 -0.12
N ALA A 77 28.55 15.34 -0.40
CA ALA A 77 28.62 16.15 -1.60
C ALA A 77 29.71 17.21 -1.42
N VAL A 78 30.96 16.85 -1.76
CA VAL A 78 32.08 17.80 -1.83
C VAL A 78 31.70 18.92 -2.79
N ARG A 79 31.26 20.05 -2.24
CA ARG A 79 31.08 21.30 -2.98
C ARG A 79 32.46 21.90 -3.21
N ILE A 80 33.12 21.50 -4.30
CA ILE A 80 34.25 22.26 -4.85
C ILE A 80 33.69 23.58 -5.40
N ASN A 81 34.07 24.68 -4.76
CA ASN A 81 33.89 26.04 -5.27
C ASN A 81 35.16 26.49 -5.96
#